data_AF-A0A843IU60-F1
#
_entry.id   AF-A0A843IU60-F1
#
_cell.length_a   1.000
_cell.length_b   1.000
_cell.length_c   1.000
_cell.angle_alpha   90.00
_cell.angle_beta   90.00
_cell.angle_gamma   90.00
#
_symmetry.space_group_name_H-M   'P 1'
#
loop_
_entity.id
_entity.type
_entity.pdbx_description
1 polymer ?
#
loop_
_entity_poly.entity_id
_entity_poly.type
_entity_poly.pdbx_seq_one_letter_code
_entity_poly.pdbx_strand_id
1 'polypeptide(L)'
;MNSKVAIAIGVVVVIAIAGVSTFVLLGDDKKDAEFDGSAFNAIGRVNSEGSGLFVKTSVADTTQTIPVRISNSTPFFGADFSLSEANKAAWGGLVFADPGVSSIQHTQLASIADKVGLKIVQYTDGASKSDDTLYYITNLSNYGAIEGAKANIDGGIVWEPQFQKVVQEDIDFATLALTNDVFDGHTCCIIAANHNWLGDNKDATLKFLAGYMEAVNFINNAKNNQTGDDYLWLVAFAQSNISGLNESEVRVALANITYLYADDADGSLGDLKDDIASLSKDLKDLGVIKDTAKFKKDDADKFAAAFVDDSYIKDAAAGKAKTEGTATVKVAAIAGDIHQLALHVAKEKGFFAKYNVVVDISTGLNGGEIATLLLSKDVNIGFLGAPPATSNTINGDHILV
;
A
#
# COMPACT_ATOMS: atom_id res chain seq x y z
N MET A 1 -60.56 50.70 27.81
CA MET A 1 -60.37 49.70 28.87
C MET A 1 -59.46 48.59 28.35
N ASN A 2 -58.30 48.43 29.00
CA ASN A 2 -57.44 47.25 29.19
C ASN A 2 -57.34 46.19 28.08
N SER A 3 -56.19 46.03 27.40
CA SER A 3 -54.91 45.41 27.83
C SER A 3 -54.99 43.87 27.85
N LYS A 4 -54.29 43.13 26.98
CA LYS A 4 -52.95 42.49 27.13
C LYS A 4 -52.94 41.32 26.11
N VAL A 5 -51.88 40.79 25.51
CA VAL A 5 -50.42 40.98 25.52
C VAL A 5 -49.87 40.28 24.25
N ALA A 6 -48.78 40.80 23.71
CA ALA A 6 -48.01 40.26 22.59
C ALA A 6 -47.27 38.95 22.91
N ILE A 7 -47.06 38.10 21.89
CA ILE A 7 -45.77 37.42 21.67
C ILE A 7 -45.46 37.49 20.18
N ALA A 8 -44.47 38.32 19.84
CA ALA A 8 -43.80 38.32 18.55
C ALA A 8 -42.64 37.32 18.63
N ILE A 9 -42.59 36.34 17.72
CA ILE A 9 -41.39 35.56 17.47
C ILE A 9 -40.81 36.10 16.16
N GLY A 10 -39.72 36.84 16.28
CA GLY A 10 -38.95 37.36 15.15
C GLY A 10 -38.28 36.21 14.41
N VAL A 11 -38.54 36.13 13.11
CA VAL A 11 -37.78 35.29 12.18
C VAL A 11 -36.42 35.96 11.98
N VAL A 12 -35.39 35.45 12.65
CA VAL A 12 -33.99 35.74 12.29
C VAL A 12 -33.65 34.84 11.12
N VAL A 13 -33.56 35.44 9.93
CA VAL A 13 -33.01 34.80 8.74
C VAL A 13 -31.50 34.69 8.94
N VAL A 14 -31.03 33.51 9.34
CA VAL A 14 -29.61 33.15 9.25
C VAL A 14 -29.40 32.54 7.87
N ILE A 15 -28.77 33.32 6.97
CA ILE A 15 -28.21 32.79 5.73
C ILE A 15 -26.93 32.04 6.13
N ALA A 16 -27.05 30.73 6.35
CA ALA A 16 -25.90 29.83 6.37
C ALA A 16 -25.63 29.40 4.93
N ILE A 17 -24.56 29.94 4.34
CA ILE A 17 -23.98 29.43 3.11
C ILE A 17 -23.32 28.09 3.47
N ALA A 18 -24.11 27.01 3.42
CA ALA A 18 -23.58 25.66 3.42
C ALA A 18 -23.19 25.32 1.98
N GLY A 19 -21.90 25.46 1.67
CA GLY A 19 -21.29 24.88 0.49
C GLY A 19 -21.25 23.37 0.62
N VAL A 20 -22.37 22.70 0.34
CA VAL A 20 -22.42 21.27 0.03
C VAL A 20 -22.71 21.19 -1.46
N SER A 21 -21.65 21.21 -2.26
CA SER A 21 -21.75 20.99 -3.70
C SER A 21 -22.00 19.50 -3.98
N THR A 22 -23.30 19.17 -4.04
CA THR A 22 -23.93 18.21 -4.97
C THR A 22 -23.11 17.00 -5.40
N PHE A 23 -23.32 15.88 -4.70
CA PHE A 23 -23.15 14.54 -5.25
C PHE A 23 -24.12 14.35 -6.43
N VAL A 24 -23.58 13.98 -7.59
CA VAL A 24 -24.37 13.44 -8.70
C VAL A 24 -24.75 12.02 -8.32
N LEU A 25 -25.97 11.85 -7.83
CA LEU A 25 -26.62 10.54 -7.69
C LEU A 25 -27.01 10.04 -9.08
N LEU A 26 -26.31 9.02 -9.56
CA LEU A 26 -26.81 8.12 -10.59
C LEU A 26 -26.64 6.67 -10.09
N GLY A 27 -27.72 6.14 -9.50
CA GLY A 27 -28.13 4.74 -9.57
C GLY A 27 -27.41 3.70 -8.70
N ASP A 28 -27.84 3.54 -7.45
CA ASP A 28 -28.43 2.30 -6.92
C ASP A 28 -28.95 2.55 -5.48
N ASP A 29 -30.02 1.89 -5.06
CA ASP A 29 -30.70 2.06 -3.74
C ASP A 29 -29.89 1.49 -2.54
N LYS A 30 -28.57 1.69 -2.51
CA LYS A 30 -27.71 1.39 -1.37
C LYS A 30 -26.88 2.63 -1.08
N LYS A 31 -27.15 3.28 0.06
CA LYS A 31 -26.26 4.36 0.53
C LYS A 31 -24.86 3.77 0.73
N ASP A 32 -23.86 4.38 0.11
CA ASP A 32 -22.45 4.11 0.39
C ASP A 32 -22.18 4.32 1.89
N ALA A 33 -21.11 3.71 2.42
CA ALA A 33 -20.70 3.98 3.79
C ALA A 33 -20.33 5.47 3.92
N GLU A 34 -20.89 6.17 4.90
CA GLU A 34 -20.49 7.55 5.20
C GLU A 34 -19.26 7.50 6.13
N PHE A 35 -18.41 8.53 6.15
CA PHE A 35 -17.34 8.63 7.16
C PHE A 35 -17.67 9.73 8.15
N ASP A 36 -17.21 9.60 9.40
CA ASP A 36 -17.43 10.60 10.45
C ASP A 36 -16.55 11.87 10.29
N GLY A 37 -15.85 11.98 9.16
CA GLY A 37 -14.93 13.07 8.82
C GLY A 37 -13.55 12.95 9.47
N SER A 38 -13.30 11.98 10.35
CA SER A 38 -11.99 11.78 10.99
C SER A 38 -11.11 10.74 10.28
N ALA A 39 -11.65 10.04 9.27
CA ALA A 39 -10.91 9.15 8.38
C ALA A 39 -9.97 9.87 7.40
N PHE A 40 -9.26 9.07 6.61
CA PHE A 40 -8.60 9.48 5.38
C PHE A 40 -9.16 8.65 4.19
N ASN A 41 -8.98 9.16 2.98
CA ASN A 41 -9.35 8.47 1.74
C ASN A 41 -8.10 8.09 0.96
N ALA A 42 -8.17 6.97 0.24
CA ALA A 42 -7.22 6.65 -0.82
C ALA A 42 -7.53 7.50 -2.05
N ILE A 43 -6.56 8.28 -2.51
CA ILE A 43 -6.70 9.24 -3.63
C ILE A 43 -5.76 8.94 -4.80
N GLY A 44 -5.00 7.85 -4.73
CA GLY A 44 -4.06 7.44 -5.78
C GLY A 44 -3.34 6.16 -5.44
N ARG A 45 -2.72 5.55 -6.46
CA ARG A 45 -1.77 4.44 -6.31
C ARG A 45 -0.34 4.97 -6.14
N VAL A 46 0.55 4.10 -5.65
CA VAL A 46 2.00 4.36 -5.60
C VAL A 46 2.74 3.35 -6.47
N ASN A 47 2.37 2.08 -6.35
CA ASN A 47 2.95 0.99 -7.13
C ASN A 47 2.05 -0.24 -7.13
N SER A 48 2.17 -1.05 -8.18
CA SER A 48 1.91 -2.48 -8.13
C SER A 48 3.25 -3.20 -8.09
N GLU A 49 3.30 -4.34 -7.40
CA GLU A 49 4.51 -5.12 -7.19
C GLU A 49 5.61 -4.43 -6.36
N GLY A 50 6.34 -5.25 -5.60
CA GLY A 50 7.56 -4.82 -4.96
C GLY A 50 7.95 -5.70 -3.78
N SER A 51 7.67 -6.99 -3.83
CA SER A 51 8.05 -7.94 -2.78
C SER A 51 8.47 -9.27 -3.38
N GLY A 52 9.29 -10.01 -2.66
CA GLY A 52 9.72 -11.32 -3.09
C GLY A 52 9.61 -12.35 -1.99
N LEU A 53 9.32 -13.57 -2.41
CA LEU A 53 9.44 -14.77 -1.60
C LEU A 53 10.83 -15.36 -1.79
N PHE A 54 11.47 -15.74 -0.69
CA PHE A 54 12.73 -16.43 -0.67
C PHE A 54 12.62 -17.70 0.20
N VAL A 55 13.51 -18.65 -0.05
CA VAL A 55 13.58 -19.91 0.69
C VAL A 55 15.04 -20.33 0.84
N LYS A 56 15.36 -21.08 1.90
CA LYS A 56 16.70 -21.65 2.06
C LYS A 56 17.02 -22.56 0.88
N THR A 57 18.23 -22.45 0.35
CA THR A 57 18.74 -23.33 -0.72
C THR A 57 18.65 -24.79 -0.31
N SER A 58 18.96 -25.12 0.95
CA SER A 58 18.83 -26.47 1.49
C SER A 58 17.40 -27.01 1.50
N VAL A 59 16.40 -26.16 1.70
CA VAL A 59 14.97 -26.55 1.64
C VAL A 59 14.54 -26.78 0.19
N ALA A 60 15.06 -25.97 -0.74
CA ALA A 60 14.77 -26.16 -2.15
C ALA A 60 15.50 -27.39 -2.76
N ASP A 61 16.74 -27.65 -2.34
CA ASP A 61 17.55 -28.77 -2.82
C ASP A 61 17.08 -30.14 -2.27
N THR A 62 16.63 -30.18 -1.01
CA THR A 62 16.24 -31.45 -0.36
C THR A 62 14.85 -31.94 -0.74
N THR A 63 13.99 -31.06 -1.28
CA THR A 63 12.60 -31.43 -1.56
C THR A 63 12.38 -31.88 -3.00
N GLN A 64 13.21 -31.50 -3.98
CA GLN A 64 12.96 -31.68 -5.44
C GLN A 64 11.52 -31.29 -5.87
N THR A 65 10.78 -30.59 -5.01
CA THR A 65 9.34 -30.28 -5.10
C THR A 65 9.05 -28.84 -4.73
N ILE A 66 9.97 -28.14 -4.05
CA ILE A 66 10.09 -26.67 -4.09
C ILE A 66 11.22 -26.35 -5.06
N PRO A 67 10.93 -26.10 -6.36
CA PRO A 67 12.00 -25.70 -7.25
C PRO A 67 12.56 -24.30 -6.84
N VAL A 68 13.65 -23.84 -7.42
CA VAL A 68 14.19 -22.46 -7.20
C VAL A 68 14.01 -21.66 -8.48
N ARG A 69 13.80 -20.34 -8.39
CA ARG A 69 13.85 -19.49 -9.57
C ARG A 69 15.27 -19.48 -10.14
N ILE A 70 15.46 -20.11 -11.30
CA ILE A 70 16.78 -20.23 -11.96
C ILE A 70 17.18 -18.91 -12.66
N SER A 71 16.21 -18.07 -13.06
CA SER A 71 16.44 -16.73 -13.60
C SER A 71 15.20 -15.83 -13.47
N ASN A 72 15.40 -14.51 -13.49
CA ASN A 72 14.33 -13.51 -13.52
C ASN A 72 13.39 -13.62 -14.74
N SER A 73 13.75 -14.42 -15.75
CA SER A 73 13.01 -14.60 -17.00
C SER A 73 12.23 -15.91 -17.11
N THR A 74 12.34 -16.79 -16.12
CA THR A 74 11.63 -18.08 -16.12
C THR A 74 10.56 -18.03 -15.02
N PRO A 75 9.25 -18.00 -15.36
CA PRO A 75 8.20 -18.04 -14.36
C PRO A 75 8.32 -19.33 -13.56
N PHE A 76 8.14 -19.16 -12.25
CA PHE A 76 8.34 -20.21 -11.28
C PHE A 76 6.98 -20.75 -10.84
N PHE A 77 6.83 -22.08 -10.92
CA PHE A 77 5.57 -22.84 -10.95
C PHE A 77 4.81 -22.81 -12.27
N GLY A 78 4.15 -23.95 -12.58
CA GLY A 78 2.94 -23.90 -13.39
C GLY A 78 2.04 -22.84 -12.76
N ALA A 79 1.49 -21.96 -13.59
CA ALA A 79 1.02 -20.62 -13.24
C ALA A 79 -0.12 -20.48 -12.19
N ASP A 80 -0.28 -21.39 -11.22
CA ASP A 80 -1.48 -21.43 -10.40
C ASP A 80 -1.32 -21.59 -8.88
N PHE A 81 -0.13 -21.89 -8.32
CA PHE A 81 0.00 -22.20 -6.88
C PHE A 81 -1.11 -23.19 -6.42
N SER A 82 -1.49 -24.12 -7.30
CA SER A 82 -2.71 -24.91 -7.11
C SER A 82 -2.62 -25.86 -5.93
N LEU A 83 -3.80 -26.14 -5.37
CA LEU A 83 -4.03 -27.22 -4.41
C LEU A 83 -3.50 -28.54 -4.98
N SER A 84 -2.39 -29.03 -4.42
CA SER A 84 -1.90 -30.39 -4.65
C SER A 84 -1.27 -30.93 -3.37
N GLU A 85 -1.38 -32.24 -3.14
CA GLU A 85 -0.73 -32.90 -2.00
C GLU A 85 0.80 -32.70 -2.01
N ALA A 86 1.40 -32.57 -3.19
CA ALA A 86 2.83 -32.28 -3.32
C ALA A 86 3.18 -30.86 -2.83
N ASN A 87 2.39 -29.84 -3.20
CA ASN A 87 2.60 -28.48 -2.73
C ASN A 87 2.35 -28.37 -1.22
N LYS A 88 1.30 -29.03 -0.71
CA LYS A 88 1.02 -29.06 0.73
C LYS A 88 2.18 -29.67 1.52
N ALA A 89 2.66 -30.83 1.11
CA ALA A 89 3.77 -31.52 1.76
C ALA A 89 5.09 -30.74 1.71
N ALA A 90 5.30 -29.97 0.64
CA ALA A 90 6.48 -29.13 0.48
C ALA A 90 6.52 -27.95 1.47
N TRP A 91 5.38 -27.32 1.75
CA TRP A 91 5.30 -26.11 2.57
C TRP A 91 4.92 -26.35 4.03
N GLY A 92 4.29 -27.50 4.33
CA GLY A 92 3.89 -27.88 5.68
C GLY A 92 5.07 -27.94 6.66
N GLY A 93 4.93 -27.26 7.79
CA GLY A 93 5.95 -27.22 8.84
C GLY A 93 7.09 -26.21 8.60
N LEU A 94 7.11 -25.51 7.46
CA LEU A 94 8.11 -24.45 7.23
C LEU A 94 7.80 -23.21 8.07
N VAL A 95 8.84 -22.46 8.44
CA VAL A 95 8.73 -21.19 9.18
C VAL A 95 9.21 -20.03 8.31
N PHE A 96 8.33 -19.09 7.99
CA PHE A 96 8.64 -17.97 7.11
C PHE A 96 8.88 -16.67 7.88
N ALA A 97 9.86 -15.89 7.44
CA ALA A 97 9.99 -14.50 7.86
C ALA A 97 8.82 -13.67 7.31
N ASP A 98 8.22 -12.86 8.19
CA ASP A 98 7.07 -12.03 7.90
C ASP A 98 7.30 -10.61 8.47
N PRO A 99 7.05 -9.55 7.68
CA PRO A 99 7.29 -8.20 8.17
C PRO A 99 6.30 -7.77 9.26
N GLY A 100 5.09 -8.34 9.29
CA GLY A 100 4.07 -8.08 10.28
C GLY A 100 2.66 -8.43 9.81
N VAL A 101 1.80 -8.82 10.75
CA VAL A 101 0.42 -9.29 10.47
C VAL A 101 -0.48 -8.27 9.78
N SER A 102 -0.13 -6.98 9.83
CA SER A 102 -0.85 -5.91 9.14
C SER A 102 -0.24 -5.53 7.79
N SER A 103 0.72 -6.30 7.28
CA SER A 103 1.42 -6.05 6.01
C SER A 103 0.74 -6.75 4.83
N ILE A 104 1.04 -6.28 3.61
CA ILE A 104 0.55 -6.94 2.39
C ILE A 104 1.22 -8.30 2.21
N GLN A 105 2.49 -8.40 2.62
CA GLN A 105 3.26 -9.63 2.59
C GLN A 105 2.62 -10.70 3.45
N HIS A 106 2.10 -10.37 4.64
CA HIS A 106 1.37 -11.32 5.48
C HIS A 106 0.08 -11.80 4.81
N THR A 107 -0.69 -10.87 4.24
CA THR A 107 -1.95 -11.20 3.55
C THR A 107 -1.68 -12.12 2.36
N GLN A 108 -0.63 -11.84 1.59
CA GLN A 108 -0.20 -12.66 0.45
C GLN A 108 0.32 -14.03 0.89
N LEU A 109 1.12 -14.09 1.96
CA LEU A 109 1.61 -15.35 2.52
C LEU A 109 0.44 -16.23 3.01
N ALA A 110 -0.56 -15.63 3.65
CA ALA A 110 -1.76 -16.33 4.08
C ALA A 110 -2.59 -16.83 2.89
N SER A 111 -2.75 -16.01 1.84
CA SER A 111 -3.43 -16.42 0.61
C SER A 111 -2.69 -17.57 -0.09
N ILE A 112 -1.35 -17.56 -0.10
CA ILE A 112 -0.56 -18.69 -0.60
C ILE A 112 -0.80 -19.94 0.26
N ALA A 113 -0.75 -19.82 1.60
CA ALA A 113 -1.01 -20.93 2.51
C ALA A 113 -2.39 -21.57 2.26
N ASP A 114 -3.43 -20.75 2.11
CA ASP A 114 -4.79 -21.21 1.81
C ASP A 114 -4.86 -21.92 0.44
N LYS A 115 -4.27 -21.31 -0.61
CA LYS A 115 -4.19 -21.91 -1.96
C LYS A 115 -3.48 -23.26 -1.99
N VAL A 116 -2.53 -23.53 -1.08
CA VAL A 116 -1.86 -24.83 -0.97
C VAL A 116 -2.50 -25.76 0.08
N GLY A 117 -3.59 -25.34 0.72
CA GLY A 117 -4.34 -26.15 1.68
C GLY A 117 -3.70 -26.27 3.06
N LEU A 118 -2.97 -25.23 3.47
CA LEU A 118 -2.30 -25.10 4.76
C LEU A 118 -2.97 -24.01 5.63
N LYS A 119 -2.91 -24.21 6.94
CA LYS A 119 -3.18 -23.14 7.90
C LYS A 119 -1.97 -22.20 7.98
N ILE A 120 -2.18 -20.95 8.36
CA ILE A 120 -1.10 -20.03 8.71
C ILE A 120 -1.12 -19.74 10.22
N VAL A 121 0.01 -19.93 10.91
CA VAL A 121 0.10 -19.77 12.37
C VAL A 121 1.43 -19.12 12.78
N GLN A 122 1.39 -18.20 13.74
CA GLN A 122 2.61 -17.61 14.27
C GLN A 122 3.46 -18.66 15.00
N TYR A 123 4.73 -18.79 14.64
CA TYR A 123 5.67 -19.67 15.31
C TYR A 123 6.11 -19.09 16.65
N THR A 124 6.12 -19.93 17.68
CA THR A 124 6.80 -19.67 18.95
C THR A 124 7.98 -20.63 19.05
N ASP A 125 9.15 -20.12 19.42
CA ASP A 125 10.35 -20.96 19.49
C ASP A 125 10.14 -22.18 20.41
N GLY A 126 10.61 -23.34 19.93
CA GLY A 126 10.40 -24.64 20.57
C GLY A 126 8.99 -25.24 20.43
N ALA A 127 8.05 -24.58 19.76
CA ALA A 127 6.72 -25.16 19.50
C ALA A 127 6.81 -26.34 18.51
N SER A 128 5.98 -27.36 18.74
CA SER A 128 5.84 -28.47 17.77
C SER A 128 5.22 -27.97 16.47
N LYS A 129 5.78 -28.44 15.34
CA LYS A 129 5.30 -28.11 13.99
C LYS A 129 4.42 -29.23 13.44
N SER A 130 3.46 -28.87 12.59
CA SER A 130 2.54 -29.77 11.90
C SER A 130 2.70 -29.65 10.38
N ASP A 131 2.44 -30.74 9.66
CA ASP A 131 2.50 -30.82 8.19
C ASP A 131 1.29 -30.14 7.50
N ASP A 132 0.25 -29.79 8.25
CA ASP A 132 -0.93 -29.06 7.77
C ASP A 132 -0.85 -27.54 7.97
N THR A 133 0.31 -27.03 8.41
CA THR A 133 0.48 -25.62 8.83
C THR A 133 1.76 -25.00 8.26
N LEU A 134 1.64 -23.85 7.61
CA LEU A 134 2.73 -22.93 7.34
C LEU A 134 2.89 -21.98 8.53
N TYR A 135 4.11 -21.85 9.04
CA TYR A 135 4.38 -21.01 10.19
C TYR A 135 5.03 -19.69 9.78
N TYR A 136 4.90 -18.64 10.61
CA TYR A 136 5.58 -17.37 10.39
C TYR A 136 6.18 -16.74 11.66
N ILE A 137 7.23 -15.94 11.50
CA ILE A 137 7.81 -15.08 12.55
C ILE A 137 7.68 -13.62 12.09
N THR A 138 7.00 -12.80 12.91
CA THR A 138 6.74 -11.37 12.66
C THR A 138 7.97 -10.49 12.94
N ASN A 139 7.90 -9.21 12.54
CA ASN A 139 8.91 -8.17 12.75
C ASN A 139 10.25 -8.43 12.02
N LEU A 140 10.23 -9.26 10.99
CA LEU A 140 11.38 -9.56 10.14
C LEU A 140 11.26 -8.77 8.84
N SER A 141 11.41 -7.46 8.97
CA SER A 141 11.01 -6.49 7.94
C SER A 141 12.17 -5.95 7.11
N ASN A 142 13.41 -6.32 7.45
CA ASN A 142 14.62 -5.87 6.77
C ASN A 142 15.70 -6.95 6.83
N TYR A 143 16.73 -6.82 6.00
CA TYR A 143 17.81 -7.80 5.90
C TYR A 143 18.46 -8.11 7.24
N GLY A 144 18.80 -7.10 8.05
CA GLY A 144 19.47 -7.33 9.34
C GLY A 144 18.61 -8.12 10.33
N ALA A 145 17.29 -7.90 10.34
CA ALA A 145 16.36 -8.70 11.15
C ALA A 145 16.27 -10.15 10.65
N ILE A 146 16.20 -10.34 9.32
CA ILE A 146 16.14 -11.66 8.68
C ILE A 146 17.44 -12.44 8.92
N GLU A 147 18.60 -11.81 8.73
CA GLU A 147 19.91 -12.38 9.00
C GLU A 147 20.03 -12.84 10.46
N GLY A 148 19.58 -12.02 11.41
CA GLY A 148 19.56 -12.37 12.83
C GLY A 148 18.63 -13.54 13.18
N ALA A 149 17.59 -13.78 12.38
CA ALA A 149 16.62 -14.86 12.56
C ALA A 149 16.89 -16.08 11.68
N LYS A 150 17.94 -16.08 10.85
CA LYS A 150 18.14 -17.07 9.78
C LYS A 150 18.21 -18.53 10.25
N ALA A 151 18.64 -18.77 11.49
CA ALA A 151 18.65 -20.11 12.07
C ALA A 151 17.24 -20.68 12.31
N ASN A 152 16.24 -19.81 12.46
CA ASN A 152 14.88 -20.14 12.90
C ASN A 152 13.83 -20.09 11.77
N ILE A 153 14.23 -19.65 10.57
CA ILE A 153 13.36 -19.55 9.40
C ILE A 153 13.83 -20.48 8.30
N ASP A 154 12.90 -20.93 7.47
CA ASP A 154 13.12 -21.76 6.29
C ASP A 154 13.00 -20.94 4.99
N GLY A 155 12.37 -19.77 5.07
CA GLY A 155 12.18 -18.83 3.97
C GLY A 155 11.54 -17.55 4.48
N GLY A 156 10.92 -16.78 3.60
CA GLY A 156 10.21 -15.58 3.98
C GLY A 156 9.65 -14.79 2.81
N ILE A 157 8.93 -13.74 3.15
CA ILE A 157 8.42 -12.74 2.23
C ILE A 157 8.80 -11.35 2.76
N VAL A 158 9.37 -10.50 1.90
CA VAL A 158 9.73 -9.13 2.29
C VAL A 158 9.70 -8.21 1.08
N TRP A 159 9.56 -6.91 1.33
CA TRP A 159 9.50 -5.89 0.30
C TRP A 159 10.88 -5.58 -0.30
N GLU A 160 10.89 -5.07 -1.51
CA GLU A 160 12.08 -4.52 -2.15
C GLU A 160 12.52 -3.22 -1.50
N PRO A 161 13.82 -2.94 -1.36
CA PRO A 161 14.96 -3.69 -1.85
C PRO A 161 15.51 -4.71 -0.82
N GLN A 162 14.82 -4.90 0.31
CA GLN A 162 15.26 -5.84 1.36
C GLN A 162 15.26 -7.27 0.83
N PHE A 163 14.31 -7.61 -0.04
CA PHE A 163 14.29 -8.89 -0.74
C PHE A 163 15.55 -9.10 -1.58
N GLN A 164 15.92 -8.14 -2.45
CA GLN A 164 17.18 -8.24 -3.20
C GLN A 164 18.39 -8.41 -2.29
N LYS A 165 18.44 -7.66 -1.18
CA LYS A 165 19.54 -7.75 -0.23
C LYS A 165 19.66 -9.15 0.37
N VAL A 166 18.54 -9.76 0.77
CA VAL A 166 18.51 -11.16 1.27
C VAL A 166 19.09 -12.14 0.25
N VAL A 167 18.63 -12.10 -1.00
CA VAL A 167 19.01 -13.12 -2.00
C VAL A 167 20.35 -12.84 -2.70
N GLN A 168 20.91 -11.62 -2.58
CA GLN A 168 22.21 -11.27 -3.15
C GLN A 168 23.35 -11.34 -2.11
N GLU A 169 23.09 -11.00 -0.84
CA GLU A 169 24.12 -11.04 0.21
C GLU A 169 24.22 -12.40 0.93
N ASP A 170 23.12 -13.18 1.01
CA ASP A 170 23.11 -14.47 1.70
C ASP A 170 22.96 -15.65 0.71
N ILE A 171 24.04 -16.42 0.56
CA ILE A 171 24.08 -17.62 -0.29
C ILE A 171 23.18 -18.76 0.22
N ASP A 172 22.74 -18.68 1.49
CA ASP A 172 21.85 -19.68 2.08
C ASP A 172 20.41 -19.52 1.57
N PHE A 173 20.04 -18.37 0.98
CA PHE A 173 18.70 -18.10 0.48
C PHE A 173 18.68 -17.97 -1.03
N ALA A 174 17.59 -18.44 -1.63
CA ALA A 174 17.33 -18.29 -3.05
C ALA A 174 15.96 -17.66 -3.29
N THR A 175 15.82 -17.02 -4.44
CA THR A 175 14.53 -16.49 -4.89
C THR A 175 13.56 -17.63 -5.17
N LEU A 176 12.40 -17.56 -4.53
CA LEU A 176 11.27 -18.44 -4.81
C LEU A 176 10.38 -17.82 -5.90
N ALA A 177 9.80 -16.64 -5.64
CA ALA A 177 8.93 -15.94 -6.58
C ALA A 177 8.89 -14.43 -6.28
N LEU A 178 8.50 -13.61 -7.24
CA LEU A 178 8.04 -12.25 -6.97
C LEU A 178 6.55 -12.28 -6.67
N THR A 179 6.05 -11.29 -5.93
CA THR A 179 4.62 -11.26 -5.60
C THR A 179 3.73 -11.10 -6.84
N ASN A 180 4.21 -10.47 -7.91
CA ASN A 180 3.49 -10.30 -9.17
C ASN A 180 3.42 -11.59 -9.99
N ASP A 181 4.33 -12.53 -9.74
CA ASP A 181 4.24 -13.88 -10.33
C ASP A 181 3.03 -14.63 -9.75
N VAL A 182 2.54 -14.23 -8.56
CA VAL A 182 1.46 -14.89 -7.81
C VAL A 182 0.16 -14.09 -7.79
N PHE A 183 0.29 -12.76 -7.73
CA PHE A 183 -0.76 -11.77 -7.55
C PHE A 183 -0.53 -10.63 -8.54
N ASP A 184 -0.74 -10.92 -9.83
CA ASP A 184 -0.49 -9.96 -10.91
C ASP A 184 -1.28 -8.65 -10.69
N GLY A 185 -0.60 -7.51 -10.74
CA GLY A 185 -1.21 -6.18 -10.66
C GLY A 185 -1.67 -5.73 -9.27
N HIS A 186 -1.48 -6.55 -8.22
CA HIS A 186 -2.00 -6.25 -6.88
C HIS A 186 -1.57 -4.87 -6.35
N THR A 187 -2.47 -4.21 -5.62
CA THR A 187 -2.14 -2.98 -4.88
C THR A 187 -1.13 -3.24 -3.76
N CYS A 188 0.01 -2.55 -3.79
CA CYS A 188 0.98 -2.54 -2.69
C CYS A 188 0.83 -1.28 -1.81
N CYS A 189 1.31 -0.13 -2.29
CA CYS A 189 1.18 1.15 -1.60
C CYS A 189 0.18 2.09 -2.28
N ILE A 190 -0.44 2.96 -1.47
CA ILE A 190 -1.41 3.95 -1.89
C ILE A 190 -1.02 5.34 -1.38
N ILE A 191 -1.62 6.36 -2.00
CA ILE A 191 -1.62 7.73 -1.53
C ILE A 191 -2.92 7.93 -0.76
N ALA A 192 -2.82 8.17 0.54
CA ALA A 192 -3.96 8.48 1.38
C ALA A 192 -3.92 9.95 1.82
N ALA A 193 -5.09 10.58 1.97
CA ALA A 193 -5.19 11.97 2.41
C ALA A 193 -6.34 12.17 3.39
N ASN A 194 -6.15 13.04 4.37
CA ASN A 194 -7.16 13.31 5.39
C ASN A 194 -8.49 13.80 4.76
N HIS A 195 -9.61 13.16 5.12
CA HIS A 195 -10.91 13.38 4.48
C HIS A 195 -11.37 14.84 4.56
N ASN A 196 -11.29 15.44 5.76
CA ASN A 196 -11.69 16.84 5.95
C ASN A 196 -10.77 17.80 5.21
N TRP A 197 -9.46 17.53 5.22
CA TRP A 197 -8.49 18.38 4.53
C TRP A 197 -8.73 18.39 3.02
N LEU A 198 -9.07 17.24 2.42
CA LEU A 198 -9.33 17.10 0.98
C LEU A 198 -10.42 18.03 0.46
N GLY A 199 -11.53 18.19 1.19
CA GLY A 199 -12.64 19.06 0.80
C GLY A 199 -12.23 20.54 0.71
N ASP A 200 -11.52 21.02 1.72
CA ASP A 200 -11.11 22.42 1.83
C ASP A 200 -9.88 22.75 0.96
N ASN A 201 -9.09 21.74 0.58
CA ASN A 201 -7.78 21.92 -0.05
C ASN A 201 -7.67 21.27 -1.43
N LYS A 202 -8.79 21.13 -2.15
CA LYS A 202 -8.82 20.51 -3.48
C LYS A 202 -7.73 21.03 -4.42
N ASP A 203 -7.51 22.34 -4.48
CA ASP A 203 -6.46 22.94 -5.32
C ASP A 203 -5.05 22.45 -4.97
N ALA A 204 -4.73 22.38 -3.67
CA ALA A 204 -3.45 21.86 -3.19
C ALA A 204 -3.29 20.37 -3.51
N THR A 205 -4.37 19.59 -3.36
CA THR A 205 -4.38 18.16 -3.72
C THR A 205 -4.09 17.97 -5.21
N LEU A 206 -4.76 18.71 -6.09
CA LEU A 206 -4.54 18.57 -7.54
C LEU A 206 -3.11 18.94 -7.93
N LYS A 207 -2.56 20.02 -7.35
CA LYS A 207 -1.16 20.42 -7.58
C LYS A 207 -0.17 19.36 -7.12
N PHE A 208 -0.40 18.78 -5.95
CA PHE A 208 0.41 17.69 -5.43
C PHE A 208 0.36 16.47 -6.35
N LEU A 209 -0.84 15.99 -6.70
CA LEU A 209 -1.00 14.81 -7.55
C LEU A 209 -0.40 15.03 -8.94
N ALA A 210 -0.58 16.21 -9.54
CA ALA A 210 0.02 16.51 -10.84
C ALA A 210 1.57 16.46 -10.82
N GLY A 211 2.20 17.02 -9.78
CA GLY A 211 3.65 16.91 -9.60
C GLY A 211 4.13 15.49 -9.34
N TYR A 212 3.33 14.70 -8.60
CA TYR A 212 3.61 13.28 -8.36
C TYR A 212 3.51 12.43 -9.64
N MET A 213 2.48 12.67 -10.47
CA MET A 213 2.29 12.00 -11.76
C MET A 213 3.49 12.21 -12.69
N GLU A 214 4.06 13.43 -12.71
CA GLU A 214 5.28 13.69 -13.49
C GLU A 214 6.48 12.85 -13.01
N ALA A 215 6.62 12.62 -11.70
CA ALA A 215 7.67 11.74 -11.18
C ALA A 215 7.46 10.28 -11.55
N VAL A 216 6.23 9.77 -11.46
CA VAL A 216 5.92 8.39 -11.88
C VAL A 216 6.23 8.21 -13.38
N ASN A 217 5.80 9.14 -14.21
CA ASN A 217 6.10 9.12 -15.65
C ASN A 217 7.60 9.20 -15.92
N PHE A 218 8.34 10.07 -15.21
CA PHE A 218 9.79 10.14 -15.30
C PHE A 218 10.46 8.80 -14.97
N ILE A 219 10.09 8.19 -13.85
CA ILE A 219 10.67 6.91 -13.39
C ILE A 219 10.39 5.81 -14.42
N ASN A 220 9.15 5.67 -14.87
CA ASN A 220 8.79 4.63 -15.84
C ASN A 220 9.51 4.84 -17.18
N ASN A 221 9.64 6.08 -17.64
CA ASN A 221 10.42 6.40 -18.84
C ASN A 221 11.91 6.10 -18.67
N ALA A 222 12.49 6.45 -17.52
CA ALA A 222 13.89 6.15 -17.20
C ALA A 222 14.13 4.63 -17.23
N LYS A 223 13.26 3.84 -16.59
CA LYS A 223 13.34 2.38 -16.58
C LYS A 223 13.29 1.74 -17.98
N ASN A 224 12.60 2.38 -18.94
CA ASN A 224 12.54 1.91 -20.33
C ASN A 224 13.85 2.12 -21.10
N ASN A 225 14.78 2.94 -20.60
CA ASN A 225 16.12 3.14 -21.15
C ASN A 225 17.19 3.02 -20.06
N GLN A 226 17.52 1.78 -19.69
CA GLN A 226 18.42 1.47 -18.57
C GLN A 226 19.89 1.91 -18.75
N THR A 227 20.23 2.45 -19.91
CA THR A 227 21.55 3.03 -20.21
C THR A 227 21.53 4.56 -20.29
N GLY A 228 20.35 5.17 -20.27
CA GLY A 228 20.19 6.62 -20.37
C GLY A 228 20.52 7.36 -19.06
N ASP A 229 20.88 8.63 -19.20
CA ASP A 229 21.26 9.48 -18.07
C ASP A 229 20.20 9.54 -16.97
N ASP A 230 18.91 9.54 -17.35
CA ASP A 230 17.80 9.55 -16.40
C ASP A 230 17.74 8.28 -15.54
N TYR A 231 18.04 7.11 -16.11
CA TYR A 231 18.08 5.86 -15.36
C TYR A 231 19.31 5.79 -14.45
N LEU A 232 20.47 6.20 -14.96
CA LEU A 232 21.69 6.26 -14.14
C LEU A 232 21.52 7.24 -12.97
N TRP A 233 20.88 8.38 -13.22
CA TRP A 233 20.50 9.32 -12.17
C TRP A 233 19.53 8.69 -11.18
N LEU A 234 18.50 7.97 -11.65
CA LEU A 234 17.50 7.33 -10.80
C LEU A 234 18.13 6.27 -9.88
N VAL A 235 19.03 5.44 -10.41
CA VAL A 235 19.77 4.44 -9.63
C VAL A 235 20.62 5.11 -8.55
N ALA A 236 21.41 6.12 -8.92
CA ALA A 236 22.24 6.86 -7.95
C ALA A 236 21.39 7.58 -6.89
N PHE A 237 20.24 8.13 -7.29
CA PHE A 237 19.31 8.79 -6.38
C PHE A 237 18.64 7.81 -5.41
N ALA A 238 18.23 6.63 -5.89
CA ALA A 238 17.69 5.58 -5.03
C ALA A 238 18.74 5.11 -4.01
N GLN A 239 19.99 4.90 -4.44
CA GLN A 239 21.10 4.52 -3.53
C GLN A 239 21.40 5.58 -2.47
N SER A 240 21.26 6.88 -2.78
CA SER A 240 21.51 7.93 -1.80
C SER A 240 20.35 8.13 -0.81
N ASN A 241 19.12 7.77 -1.21
CA ASN A 241 17.93 7.88 -0.35
C ASN A 241 17.69 6.63 0.50
N ILE A 242 18.31 5.49 0.16
CA ILE A 242 18.12 4.22 0.85
C ILE A 242 19.46 3.67 1.29
N SER A 243 19.68 3.63 2.60
CA SER A 243 20.96 3.25 3.17
C SER A 243 21.29 1.78 2.97
N GLY A 244 22.57 1.50 2.70
CA GLY A 244 23.11 0.14 2.71
C GLY A 244 22.84 -0.69 1.46
N LEU A 245 22.42 -0.08 0.35
CA LEU A 245 22.22 -0.78 -0.93
C LEU A 245 23.39 -0.61 -1.89
N ASN A 246 23.75 -1.69 -2.56
CA ASN A 246 24.64 -1.66 -3.71
C ASN A 246 23.86 -1.37 -5.02
N GLU A 247 24.59 -1.08 -6.09
CA GLU A 247 23.99 -0.67 -7.36
C GLU A 247 23.17 -1.79 -8.02
N SER A 248 23.63 -3.03 -7.89
CA SER A 248 22.95 -4.22 -8.42
C SER A 248 21.60 -4.43 -7.74
N GLU A 249 21.55 -4.35 -6.41
CA GLU A 249 20.32 -4.45 -5.61
C GLU A 249 19.31 -3.39 -6.03
N VAL A 250 19.74 -2.14 -6.19
CA VAL A 250 18.85 -1.04 -6.63
C VAL A 250 18.34 -1.28 -8.04
N ARG A 251 19.19 -1.67 -8.99
CA ARG A 251 18.78 -1.92 -10.38
C ARG A 251 17.75 -3.04 -10.46
N VAL A 252 17.94 -4.12 -9.73
CA VAL A 252 16.98 -5.24 -9.73
C VAL A 252 15.68 -4.85 -9.02
N ALA A 253 15.74 -4.16 -7.88
CA ALA A 253 14.55 -3.67 -7.19
C ALA A 253 13.72 -2.72 -8.08
N LEU A 254 14.37 -1.76 -8.75
CA LEU A 254 13.69 -0.86 -9.69
C LEU A 254 13.06 -1.61 -10.86
N ALA A 255 13.69 -2.68 -11.35
CA ALA A 255 13.15 -3.51 -12.42
C ALA A 255 11.89 -4.27 -11.98
N ASN A 256 11.84 -4.72 -10.72
CA ASN A 256 10.71 -5.47 -10.19
C ASN A 256 9.48 -4.59 -9.89
N ILE A 257 9.67 -3.35 -9.43
CA ILE A 257 8.58 -2.48 -8.99
C ILE A 257 7.88 -1.80 -10.16
N THR A 258 6.56 -1.83 -10.24
CA THR A 258 5.79 -1.03 -11.20
C THR A 258 5.25 0.22 -10.53
N TYR A 259 5.80 1.40 -10.85
CA TYR A 259 5.35 2.67 -10.27
C TYR A 259 4.06 3.14 -10.92
N LEU A 260 3.08 3.50 -10.09
CA LEU A 260 1.73 3.90 -10.49
C LEU A 260 1.33 5.20 -9.81
N TYR A 261 0.38 5.93 -10.40
CA TYR A 261 -0.37 6.99 -9.72
C TYR A 261 -1.88 6.71 -9.71
N ALA A 262 -2.36 5.88 -10.64
CA ALA A 262 -3.72 5.42 -10.82
C ALA A 262 -3.70 4.06 -11.57
N ASP A 263 -4.86 3.47 -11.80
CA ASP A 263 -5.00 2.21 -12.56
C ASP A 263 -4.77 2.45 -14.06
N ASP A 264 -5.14 3.63 -14.55
CA ASP A 264 -4.96 4.06 -15.93
C ASP A 264 -4.51 5.52 -16.04
N ALA A 265 -4.23 5.95 -17.27
CA ALA A 265 -3.79 7.31 -17.56
C ALA A 265 -4.87 8.38 -17.36
N ASP A 266 -6.15 7.99 -17.32
CA ASP A 266 -7.28 8.90 -17.09
C ASP A 266 -7.53 9.13 -15.59
N GLY A 267 -6.81 8.42 -14.72
CA GLY A 267 -6.90 8.55 -13.27
C GLY A 267 -7.94 7.62 -12.63
N SER A 268 -8.38 6.55 -13.27
CA SER A 268 -9.28 5.58 -12.64
C SER A 268 -8.64 4.90 -11.43
N LEU A 269 -9.42 4.62 -10.38
CA LEU A 269 -9.04 3.79 -9.22
C LEU A 269 -10.04 2.63 -9.02
N GLY A 270 -10.63 2.12 -10.11
CA GLY A 270 -11.55 0.99 -10.10
C GLY A 270 -10.92 -0.31 -9.57
N ASP A 271 -9.75 -0.68 -10.09
CA ASP A 271 -9.03 -1.87 -9.65
C ASP A 271 -8.56 -1.70 -8.20
N LEU A 272 -8.15 -0.48 -7.81
CA LEU A 272 -7.83 -0.19 -6.40
C LEU A 272 -9.05 -0.39 -5.50
N LYS A 273 -10.25 -0.02 -5.94
CA LYS A 273 -11.49 -0.22 -5.19
C LYS A 273 -11.80 -1.70 -4.99
N ASP A 274 -11.65 -2.49 -6.05
CA ASP A 274 -11.84 -3.95 -5.99
C ASP A 274 -10.79 -4.60 -5.07
N ASP A 275 -9.52 -4.17 -5.17
CA ASP A 275 -8.43 -4.62 -4.31
C ASP A 275 -8.71 -4.32 -2.82
N ILE A 276 -9.15 -3.10 -2.50
CA ILE A 276 -9.49 -2.72 -1.11
C ILE A 276 -10.68 -3.52 -0.57
N ALA A 277 -11.66 -3.81 -1.41
CA ALA A 277 -12.81 -4.64 -1.02
C ALA A 277 -12.39 -6.08 -0.71
N SER A 278 -11.55 -6.68 -1.56
CA SER A 278 -10.98 -8.03 -1.31
C SER A 278 -10.12 -8.03 -0.05
N LEU A 279 -9.20 -7.07 0.05
CA LEU A 279 -8.27 -6.94 1.16
C LEU A 279 -9.00 -6.75 2.50
N SER A 280 -10.10 -6.00 2.53
CA SER A 280 -10.93 -5.83 3.72
C SER A 280 -11.53 -7.15 4.20
N LYS A 281 -11.90 -8.05 3.27
CA LYS A 281 -12.40 -9.40 3.59
C LYS A 281 -11.26 -10.28 4.12
N ASP A 282 -10.10 -10.24 3.47
CA ASP A 282 -8.93 -11.05 3.87
C ASP A 282 -8.41 -10.64 5.26
N LEU A 283 -8.24 -9.34 5.51
CA LEU A 283 -7.81 -8.82 6.80
C LEU A 283 -8.81 -9.13 7.93
N LYS A 284 -10.09 -9.29 7.59
CA LYS A 284 -11.12 -9.74 8.54
C LYS A 284 -10.97 -11.21 8.89
N ASP A 285 -10.78 -12.06 7.88
CA ASP A 285 -10.59 -13.51 8.06
C ASP A 285 -9.31 -13.81 8.83
N LEU A 286 -8.26 -13.00 8.64
CA LEU A 286 -7.00 -13.07 9.37
C LEU A 286 -7.09 -12.49 10.80
N GLY A 287 -8.22 -11.89 11.18
CA GLY A 287 -8.42 -11.28 12.50
C GLY A 287 -7.66 -9.97 12.73
N VAL A 288 -7.11 -9.35 11.68
CA VAL A 288 -6.44 -8.05 11.73
C VAL A 288 -7.47 -6.93 11.89
N ILE A 289 -8.59 -7.03 11.18
CA ILE A 289 -9.77 -6.19 11.40
C ILE A 289 -10.60 -6.81 12.51
N LYS A 290 -10.82 -6.05 13.59
CA LYS A 290 -11.59 -6.51 14.75
C LYS A 290 -13.08 -6.57 14.43
N ASP A 291 -13.83 -7.42 15.13
CA ASP A 291 -15.30 -7.33 15.15
C ASP A 291 -15.72 -6.03 15.83
N THR A 292 -16.12 -5.04 15.03
CA THR A 292 -16.73 -3.82 15.51
C THR A 292 -18.22 -3.82 15.17
N ALA A 293 -19.03 -3.09 15.94
CA ALA A 293 -20.45 -2.94 15.65
C ALA A 293 -20.72 -2.21 14.31
N LYS A 294 -19.71 -1.51 13.79
CA LYS A 294 -19.78 -0.63 12.62
C LYS A 294 -19.26 -1.25 11.35
N PHE A 295 -18.51 -2.35 11.38
CA PHE A 295 -18.01 -2.98 10.15
C PHE A 295 -18.20 -4.49 10.16
N LYS A 296 -18.99 -4.97 9.19
CA LYS A 296 -19.13 -6.41 8.89
C LYS A 296 -18.40 -6.74 7.59
N LYS A 297 -18.05 -8.01 7.40
CA LYS A 297 -17.38 -8.49 6.18
C LYS A 297 -18.17 -8.12 4.90
N ASP A 298 -19.50 -8.16 4.96
CA ASP A 298 -20.38 -7.81 3.85
C ASP A 298 -20.44 -6.30 3.55
N ASP A 299 -19.84 -5.45 4.40
CA ASP A 299 -19.71 -4.01 4.17
C ASP A 299 -18.42 -3.64 3.42
N ALA A 300 -17.56 -4.62 3.08
CA ALA A 300 -16.27 -4.39 2.43
C ALA A 300 -16.39 -3.62 1.11
N ASP A 301 -17.37 -3.94 0.25
CA ASP A 301 -17.54 -3.26 -1.04
C ASP A 301 -18.00 -1.80 -0.83
N LYS A 302 -18.88 -1.55 0.16
CA LYS A 302 -19.33 -0.19 0.51
C LYS A 302 -18.20 0.63 1.13
N PHE A 303 -17.39 0.00 1.99
CA PHE A 303 -16.22 0.63 2.56
C PHE A 303 -15.25 1.03 1.45
N ALA A 304 -14.91 0.13 0.52
CA ALA A 304 -14.02 0.43 -0.58
C ALA A 304 -14.57 1.56 -1.47
N ALA A 305 -15.87 1.55 -1.77
CA ALA A 305 -16.53 2.60 -2.55
C ALA A 305 -16.39 3.98 -1.93
N ALA A 306 -16.50 4.08 -0.60
CA ALA A 306 -16.35 5.33 0.12
C ALA A 306 -14.87 5.70 0.34
N PHE A 307 -14.02 4.71 0.64
CA PHE A 307 -12.62 4.91 1.01
C PHE A 307 -11.77 5.37 -0.17
N VAL A 308 -12.04 4.83 -1.37
CA VAL A 308 -11.31 5.15 -2.60
C VAL A 308 -12.00 6.26 -3.38
N ASP A 309 -11.37 7.43 -3.43
CA ASP A 309 -11.85 8.61 -4.13
C ASP A 309 -10.93 8.97 -5.31
N ASP A 310 -11.34 8.53 -6.50
CA ASP A 310 -10.61 8.81 -7.75
C ASP A 310 -10.83 10.22 -8.30
N SER A 311 -11.75 11.01 -7.74
CA SER A 311 -12.11 12.30 -8.31
C SER A 311 -10.94 13.29 -8.34
N TYR A 312 -10.05 13.22 -7.35
CA TYR A 312 -8.87 14.07 -7.26
C TYR A 312 -7.82 13.71 -8.31
N ILE A 313 -7.50 12.43 -8.48
CA ILE A 313 -6.49 12.01 -9.44
C ILE A 313 -7.01 12.11 -10.89
N LYS A 314 -8.31 11.87 -11.14
CA LYS A 314 -8.95 12.16 -12.45
C LYS A 314 -8.88 13.63 -12.81
N ASP A 315 -9.17 14.52 -11.85
CA ASP A 315 -9.08 15.96 -12.09
C ASP A 315 -7.63 16.39 -12.35
N ALA A 316 -6.65 15.80 -11.66
CA ALA A 316 -5.23 16.06 -11.92
C ALA A 316 -4.79 15.55 -13.30
N ALA A 317 -5.18 14.32 -13.68
CA ALA A 317 -4.92 13.72 -14.98
C ALA A 317 -5.54 14.52 -16.13
N ALA A 318 -6.74 15.07 -15.92
CA ALA A 318 -7.41 15.98 -16.84
C ALA A 318 -6.78 17.39 -16.90
N GLY A 319 -5.65 17.63 -16.21
CA GLY A 319 -4.92 18.89 -16.23
C GLY A 319 -5.62 20.03 -15.48
N LYS A 320 -6.50 19.74 -14.52
CA LYS A 320 -7.25 20.77 -13.77
C LYS A 320 -6.45 21.37 -12.61
N ALA A 321 -5.23 20.91 -12.36
CA ALA A 321 -4.34 21.52 -11.37
C ALA A 321 -4.01 22.96 -11.78
N LYS A 322 -4.31 23.93 -10.90
CA LYS A 322 -3.95 25.32 -11.15
C LYS A 322 -2.45 25.51 -10.94
N THR A 323 -1.87 26.47 -11.64
CA THR A 323 -0.49 26.90 -11.42
C THR A 323 -0.41 28.23 -10.68
N GLU A 324 -1.54 28.86 -10.32
CA GLU A 324 -1.55 30.10 -9.56
C GLU A 324 -1.66 29.84 -8.05
N GLY A 325 -1.01 30.67 -7.24
CA GLY A 325 -1.04 30.58 -5.78
C GLY A 325 -0.19 29.45 -5.22
N THR A 326 0.48 29.71 -4.10
CA THR A 326 1.32 28.71 -3.43
C THR A 326 0.50 27.89 -2.44
N ALA A 327 0.67 26.58 -2.48
CA ALA A 327 0.14 25.66 -1.47
C ALA A 327 1.29 24.97 -0.72
N THR A 328 1.08 24.65 0.55
CA THR A 328 1.99 23.80 1.33
C THR A 328 1.26 22.53 1.72
N VAL A 329 1.88 21.38 1.45
CA VAL A 329 1.33 20.06 1.76
C VAL A 329 2.33 19.33 2.65
N LYS A 330 1.88 18.92 3.83
CA LYS A 330 2.63 18.05 4.74
C LYS A 330 2.40 16.61 4.33
N VAL A 331 3.47 15.89 4.03
CA VAL A 331 3.44 14.51 3.54
C VAL A 331 4.21 13.62 4.50
N ALA A 332 3.70 12.42 4.77
CA ALA A 332 4.46 11.36 5.44
C ALA A 332 4.74 10.20 4.48
N ALA A 333 5.95 9.64 4.54
CA ALA A 333 6.39 8.48 3.77
C ALA A 333 7.19 7.51 4.64
N ILE A 334 7.30 6.26 4.25
CA ILE A 334 8.12 5.27 4.96
C ILE A 334 9.59 5.55 4.67
N ALA A 335 10.40 5.63 5.72
CA ALA A 335 11.83 5.91 5.61
C ALA A 335 12.55 4.82 4.80
N GLY A 336 13.26 5.22 3.74
CA GLY A 336 14.07 4.30 2.92
C GLY A 336 13.26 3.33 2.06
N ASP A 337 11.98 3.62 1.83
CA ASP A 337 11.10 2.79 1.02
C ASP A 337 11.24 3.14 -0.48
N ILE A 338 11.74 2.18 -1.26
CA ILE A 338 11.94 2.35 -2.71
C ILE A 338 10.62 2.41 -3.49
N HIS A 339 9.52 1.85 -2.97
CA HIS A 339 8.19 1.94 -3.59
C HIS A 339 7.71 3.38 -3.62
N GLN A 340 8.12 4.18 -2.63
CA GLN A 340 7.70 5.57 -2.45
C GLN A 340 8.68 6.58 -3.10
N LEU A 341 9.66 6.08 -3.85
CA LEU A 341 10.73 6.89 -4.47
C LEU A 341 10.19 8.03 -5.35
N ALA A 342 9.05 7.85 -6.01
CA ALA A 342 8.40 8.87 -6.83
C ALA A 342 8.12 10.18 -6.07
N LEU A 343 7.78 10.12 -4.77
CA LEU A 343 7.60 11.32 -3.94
C LEU A 343 8.91 12.12 -3.83
N HIS A 344 10.02 11.43 -3.60
CA HIS A 344 11.34 12.05 -3.45
C HIS A 344 11.87 12.56 -4.80
N VAL A 345 11.65 11.82 -5.89
CA VAL A 345 11.96 12.25 -7.26
C VAL A 345 11.17 13.50 -7.63
N ALA A 346 9.87 13.57 -7.31
CA ALA A 346 9.04 14.76 -7.59
C ALA A 346 9.59 16.02 -6.90
N LYS A 347 10.10 15.87 -5.68
CA LYS A 347 10.73 16.96 -4.93
C LYS A 347 12.07 17.37 -5.55
N GLU A 348 12.95 16.40 -5.81
CA GLU A 348 14.30 16.65 -6.31
C GLU A 348 14.31 17.21 -7.75
N LYS A 349 13.46 16.68 -8.63
CA LYS A 349 13.32 17.15 -10.01
C LYS A 349 12.51 18.44 -10.13
N GLY A 350 11.97 18.97 -9.02
CA GLY A 350 11.18 20.20 -9.00
C GLY A 350 9.79 20.08 -9.62
N PHE A 351 9.25 18.86 -9.78
CA PHE A 351 7.91 18.65 -10.34
C PHE A 351 6.82 19.25 -9.45
N PHE A 352 6.98 19.22 -8.12
CA PHE A 352 6.09 19.96 -7.22
C PHE A 352 6.20 21.49 -7.39
N ALA A 353 7.42 22.01 -7.55
CA ALA A 353 7.65 23.44 -7.72
C ALA A 353 7.00 23.98 -9.00
N LYS A 354 6.95 23.19 -10.08
CA LYS A 354 6.24 23.52 -11.33
C LYS A 354 4.75 23.86 -11.12
N TYR A 355 4.12 23.22 -10.13
CA TYR A 355 2.72 23.45 -9.76
C TYR A 355 2.55 24.40 -8.58
N ASN A 356 3.62 25.09 -8.15
CA ASN A 356 3.61 25.98 -6.99
C ASN A 356 3.12 25.31 -5.70
N VAL A 357 3.47 24.02 -5.51
CA VAL A 357 3.25 23.31 -4.24
C VAL A 357 4.58 23.05 -3.53
N VAL A 358 4.64 23.45 -2.27
CA VAL A 358 5.75 23.16 -1.36
C VAL A 358 5.40 21.88 -0.60
N VAL A 359 6.25 20.86 -0.73
CA VAL A 359 6.04 19.56 -0.11
C VAL A 359 7.02 19.36 1.05
N ASP A 360 6.47 19.36 2.26
CA ASP A 360 7.20 19.08 3.49
C ASP A 360 7.08 17.60 3.82
N ILE A 361 8.18 16.85 3.70
CA ILE A 361 8.18 15.38 3.84
C ILE A 361 8.70 15.05 5.22
N SER A 362 7.86 14.38 6.00
CA SER A 362 8.21 13.66 7.23
C SER A 362 8.30 12.16 6.94
N THR A 363 9.03 11.42 7.78
CA THR A 363 9.19 9.98 7.61
C THR A 363 8.70 9.21 8.83
N GLY A 364 7.99 8.11 8.59
CA GLY A 364 7.67 7.09 9.60
C GLY A 364 8.45 5.79 9.38
N LEU A 365 8.44 4.91 10.37
CA LEU A 365 9.14 3.62 10.34
C LEU A 365 8.37 2.55 9.56
N ASN A 366 7.05 2.65 9.49
CA ASN A 366 6.18 1.68 8.81
C ASN A 366 4.80 2.29 8.48
N GLY A 367 3.99 1.56 7.70
CA GLY A 367 2.68 2.05 7.27
C GLY A 367 1.68 2.32 8.41
N GLY A 368 1.79 1.63 9.56
CA GLY A 368 0.93 1.91 10.72
C GLY A 368 1.22 3.26 11.37
N GLU A 369 2.49 3.66 11.41
CA GLU A 369 2.89 4.98 11.87
C GLU A 369 2.40 6.09 10.93
N ILE A 370 2.50 5.87 9.61
CA ILE A 370 1.95 6.80 8.62
C ILE A 370 0.43 6.95 8.76
N ALA A 371 -0.29 5.83 8.97
CA ALA A 371 -1.73 5.87 9.23
C ALA A 371 -2.04 6.68 10.50
N THR A 372 -1.24 6.53 11.56
CA THR A 372 -1.39 7.28 12.81
C THR A 372 -1.23 8.79 12.58
N LEU A 373 -0.23 9.21 11.80
CA LEU A 373 0.01 10.62 11.46
C LEU A 373 -1.14 11.23 10.62
N LEU A 374 -1.77 10.44 9.75
CA LEU A 374 -2.95 10.85 8.99
C LEU A 374 -4.18 11.03 9.88
N LEU A 375 -4.41 10.08 10.80
CA LEU A 375 -5.54 10.11 11.74
C LEU A 375 -5.39 11.22 12.79
N SER A 376 -4.17 11.51 13.23
CA SER A 376 -3.87 12.64 14.14
C SER A 376 -3.93 14.00 13.44
N LYS A 377 -3.98 14.02 12.10
CA LYS A 377 -3.93 15.23 11.25
C LYS A 377 -2.59 15.97 11.31
N ASP A 378 -1.53 15.30 11.76
CA ASP A 378 -0.18 15.86 11.76
C ASP A 378 0.36 16.07 10.34
N VAL A 379 -0.10 15.23 9.40
CA VAL A 379 0.14 15.35 7.96
C VAL A 379 -1.15 15.41 7.16
N ASN A 380 -1.06 15.93 5.94
CA ASN A 380 -2.19 16.05 5.02
C ASN A 380 -2.34 14.82 4.14
N ILE A 381 -1.19 14.30 3.66
CA ILE A 381 -1.09 13.16 2.74
C ILE A 381 -0.08 12.15 3.31
N GLY A 382 -0.33 10.86 3.13
CA GLY A 382 0.54 9.78 3.57
C GLY A 382 0.72 8.71 2.49
N PHE A 383 1.92 8.17 2.41
CA PHE A 383 2.30 7.04 1.56
C PHE A 383 2.49 5.81 2.44
N LEU A 384 1.63 4.81 2.24
CA LEU A 384 1.60 3.62 3.08
C LEU A 384 0.99 2.44 2.32
N GLY A 385 1.22 1.23 2.84
CA GLY A 385 0.60 0.02 2.30
C GLY A 385 -0.93 0.07 2.37
N ALA A 386 -1.61 -0.53 1.39
CA ALA A 386 -3.06 -0.68 1.41
C ALA A 386 -3.58 -1.42 2.67
N PRO A 387 -2.90 -2.45 3.21
CA PRO A 387 -3.37 -3.13 4.43
C PRO A 387 -3.35 -2.30 5.71
N PRO A 388 -2.26 -1.59 6.09
CA PRO A 388 -2.31 -0.70 7.24
C PRO A 388 -3.29 0.46 7.01
N ALA A 389 -3.44 0.96 5.78
CA ALA A 389 -4.45 1.99 5.48
C ALA A 389 -5.88 1.49 5.74
N THR A 390 -6.21 0.30 5.22
CA THR A 390 -7.53 -0.34 5.35
C THR A 390 -7.84 -0.67 6.80
N SER A 391 -6.95 -1.41 7.46
CA SER A 391 -7.17 -1.90 8.83
C SER A 391 -7.23 -0.77 9.85
N ASN A 392 -6.42 0.29 9.74
CA ASN A 392 -6.48 1.41 10.68
C ASN A 392 -7.76 2.25 10.50
N THR A 393 -8.21 2.47 9.27
CA THR A 393 -9.46 3.20 9.02
C THR A 393 -10.66 2.45 9.59
N ILE A 394 -10.74 1.14 9.33
CA ILE A 394 -11.84 0.30 9.82
C ILE A 394 -11.79 0.16 11.35
N ASN A 395 -10.63 -0.19 11.92
CA ASN A 395 -10.48 -0.38 13.38
C ASN A 395 -10.59 0.92 14.18
N GLY A 396 -10.35 2.08 13.55
CA GLY A 396 -10.58 3.39 14.14
C GLY A 396 -12.05 3.78 14.26
N ASP A 397 -12.97 2.93 13.77
CA ASP A 397 -14.43 3.14 13.81
C ASP A 397 -14.88 4.45 13.12
N HIS A 398 -14.10 4.91 12.12
CA HIS A 398 -14.36 6.15 11.37
C HIS A 398 -15.48 6.01 10.33
N ILE A 399 -16.06 4.80 10.21
CA ILE A 399 -17.14 4.46 9.28
C ILE A 399 -18.50 4.71 9.96
N LEU A 400 -19.37 5.43 9.27
CA LEU A 400 -20.79 5.61 9.57
C LEU A 400 -21.56 4.69 8.60
N VAL A 401 -21.98 3.52 9.09
CA VAL A 401 -22.82 2.57 8.32
C VAL A 401 -24.30 2.87 8.50
#